data_AF-A0A137SXD2-F1
#
_entry.id   AF-A0A137SXD2-F1
#
_cell.length_a   1.000
_cell.length_b   1.000
_cell.length_c   1.000
_cell.angle_alpha   90.00
_cell.angle_beta   90.00
_cell.angle_gamma   90.00
#
_symmetry.space_group_name_H-M   'P 1'
#
loop_
_entity.id
_entity.type
_entity.pdbx_description
1 polymer ?
#
loop_
_entity_poly.entity_id
_entity_poly.type
_entity_poly.pdbx_seq_one_letter_code
_entity_poly.pdbx_strand_id
1 'polypeptide(L)'
;MKSIKKFFELVASFLIGVGIGNVIELIVSLTIGDLIMGVPEFIASMDSLVKVKLIQTILYGGFGVVGYISAWFYDSKKYPIGVSTIIQLSCLLIYYSFTGFYLRWFSLEHIYAYISSLLIYILIFIVIWITIYSIEKNKIRRINKEKFGLKD
;
A
#
# COMPACT_ATOMS: atom_id res chain seq x y z
N MET A 1 -2.22 -8.83 -26.82
CA MET A 1 -1.84 -7.47 -26.36
C MET A 1 -2.41 -7.05 -25.02
N LYS A 2 -3.73 -7.13 -24.75
CA LYS A 2 -4.33 -6.66 -23.47
C LYS A 2 -3.82 -7.39 -22.22
N SER A 3 -3.53 -8.69 -22.31
CA SER A 3 -2.96 -9.49 -21.20
C SER A 3 -1.52 -9.07 -20.87
N ILE A 4 -0.69 -8.84 -21.89
CA ILE A 4 0.71 -8.42 -21.74
C ILE A 4 0.81 -7.06 -21.04
N LYS A 5 -0.07 -6.11 -21.40
CA LYS A 5 -0.11 -4.78 -20.74
C LYS A 5 -0.41 -4.91 -19.24
N LYS A 6 -1.40 -5.72 -18.86
CA LYS A 6 -1.74 -5.96 -17.45
C LYS A 6 -0.60 -6.60 -16.67
N PHE A 7 0.15 -7.49 -17.30
CA PHE A 7 1.34 -8.08 -16.67
C PHE A 7 2.39 -7.01 -16.36
N PHE A 8 2.69 -6.10 -17.29
CA PHE A 8 3.63 -5.02 -17.04
C PHE A 8 3.14 -4.04 -15.97
N GLU A 9 1.84 -3.72 -15.92
CA GLU A 9 1.25 -2.90 -14.87
C GLU A 9 1.36 -3.58 -13.49
N LEU A 10 1.15 -4.89 -13.42
CA LEU A 10 1.33 -5.68 -12.21
C LEU A 10 2.78 -5.65 -11.74
N VAL A 11 3.75 -5.89 -12.64
CA VAL A 11 5.18 -5.81 -12.31
C VAL A 11 5.57 -4.40 -11.86
N ALA A 12 5.07 -3.37 -12.54
CA ALA A 12 5.30 -1.98 -12.14
C ALA A 12 4.73 -1.71 -10.75
N SER A 13 3.52 -2.17 -10.43
CA SER A 13 2.93 -2.03 -9.10
C SER A 13 3.75 -2.73 -8.03
N PHE A 14 4.29 -3.91 -8.32
CA PHE A 14 5.18 -4.63 -7.41
C PHE A 14 6.44 -3.82 -7.13
N LEU A 15 7.11 -3.30 -8.17
CA LEU A 15 8.32 -2.48 -8.01
C LEU A 15 8.05 -1.18 -7.26
N ILE A 16 6.90 -0.55 -7.48
CA ILE A 16 6.46 0.63 -6.71
C ILE A 16 6.30 0.26 -5.23
N GLY A 17 5.67 -0.87 -4.92
CA GLY A 17 5.54 -1.37 -3.55
C GLY A 17 6.90 -1.62 -2.90
N VAL A 18 7.83 -2.27 -3.60
CA VAL A 18 9.22 -2.44 -3.16
C VAL A 18 9.89 -1.10 -2.87
N GLY A 19 9.76 -0.14 -3.78
CA GLY A 19 10.37 1.18 -3.64
C GLY A 19 9.85 1.92 -2.41
N ILE A 20 8.52 2.01 -2.26
CA ILE A 20 7.88 2.68 -1.12
C ILE A 20 8.27 2.00 0.20
N GLY A 21 8.22 0.67 0.27
CA GLY A 21 8.58 -0.06 1.48
C GLY A 21 10.03 0.19 1.92
N ASN A 22 10.97 0.19 0.96
CA ASN A 22 12.37 0.50 1.26
C ASN A 22 12.58 1.97 1.66
N VAL A 23 11.87 2.92 1.04
CA VAL A 23 11.94 4.34 1.44
C VAL A 23 11.44 4.53 2.87
N ILE A 24 10.33 3.88 3.25
CA ILE A 24 9.81 3.92 4.62
C ILE A 24 10.84 3.33 5.60
N GLU A 25 11.42 2.16 5.28
CA GLU A 25 12.45 1.53 6.10
C GLU A 25 13.68 2.42 6.30
N LEU A 26 14.12 3.12 5.24
CA LEU A 26 15.21 4.09 5.31
C LEU A 26 14.84 5.31 6.18
N ILE A 27 13.63 5.84 6.06
CA ILE A 27 13.16 6.95 6.91
C ILE A 27 13.18 6.53 8.38
N VAL A 28 12.67 5.34 8.71
CA VAL A 28 12.69 4.79 10.07
C VAL A 28 14.14 4.62 10.57
N SER A 29 15.02 4.08 9.73
CA SER A 29 16.44 3.94 10.05
C SER A 29 17.10 5.29 10.35
N LEU A 30 16.83 6.32 9.54
CA LEU A 30 17.33 7.67 9.76
C LEU A 30 16.82 8.28 11.08
N THR A 31 15.57 8.03 11.45
CA THR A 31 15.02 8.54 12.72
C THR A 31 15.63 7.88 13.95
N ILE A 32 16.09 6.63 13.84
CA ILE A 32 16.69 5.88 14.95
C ILE A 32 18.21 6.07 15.00
N GLY A 33 18.83 6.41 13.86
CA GLY A 33 20.27 6.60 13.74
C GLY A 33 21.05 5.32 13.41
N ASP A 34 20.34 4.21 13.21
CA ASP A 34 20.91 2.90 12.87
C ASP A 34 20.17 2.28 11.67
N LEU A 35 20.88 1.48 10.88
CA LEU A 35 20.29 0.76 9.75
C LEU A 35 19.41 -0.39 10.27
N ILE A 36 18.09 -0.21 10.18
CA ILE A 36 17.12 -1.21 10.62
C ILE A 36 16.63 -2.01 9.42
N MET A 37 17.09 -3.25 9.34
CA MET A 37 16.66 -4.22 8.31
C MET A 37 15.45 -5.07 8.75
N GLY A 38 14.73 -4.65 9.78
CA GLY A 38 13.60 -5.38 10.36
C GLY A 38 13.66 -5.43 11.89
N VAL A 39 12.60 -5.92 12.51
CA VAL A 39 12.54 -6.07 13.97
C VAL A 39 13.50 -7.20 14.39
N PRO A 40 14.25 -7.06 15.52
CA PRO A 40 15.23 -8.06 15.95
C PRO A 40 14.67 -9.48 16.05
N GLU A 41 13.43 -9.61 16.50
CA GLU A 41 12.74 -10.90 16.63
C GLU A 41 12.53 -11.61 15.30
N PHE A 42 12.30 -10.87 14.22
CA PHE A 42 12.17 -11.43 12.87
C PHE A 42 13.55 -11.79 12.31
N ILE A 43 14.55 -10.92 12.51
CA ILE A 43 15.93 -11.18 12.10
C ILE A 43 16.46 -12.46 12.76
N ALA A 44 16.25 -12.62 14.06
CA ALA A 44 16.67 -13.80 14.82
C ALA A 44 15.96 -15.09 14.39
N SER A 45 14.82 -15.00 13.68
CA SER A 45 14.10 -16.16 13.16
C SER A 45 14.62 -16.67 11.81
N MET A 46 15.63 -16.01 11.23
CA MET A 46 16.15 -16.31 9.90
C MET A 46 17.65 -16.65 9.93
N ASP A 47 18.06 -17.60 9.10
CA ASP A 47 19.47 -18.04 9.05
C ASP A 47 20.43 -17.01 8.44
N SER A 48 19.92 -16.02 7.71
CA SER A 48 20.75 -14.98 7.09
C SER A 48 20.01 -13.68 6.85
N LEU A 49 20.75 -12.57 6.90
CA LEU A 49 20.24 -11.22 6.61
C LEU A 49 19.78 -11.08 5.15
N VAL A 50 20.34 -11.86 4.23
CA VAL A 50 19.89 -11.89 2.83
C VAL A 50 18.46 -12.44 2.74
N LYS A 51 18.14 -13.51 3.48
CA LYS A 51 16.77 -14.06 3.53
C LYS A 51 15.79 -13.05 4.14
N VAL A 52 16.18 -12.38 5.23
CA VAL A 52 15.38 -11.31 5.85
C VAL A 52 15.00 -10.27 4.80
N LYS A 53 15.99 -9.71 4.09
CA LYS A 53 15.75 -8.64 3.13
C LYS A 53 14.96 -9.09 1.90
N LEU A 54 15.21 -10.31 1.42
CA LEU A 54 14.45 -10.91 0.31
C LEU A 54 12.97 -11.02 0.66
N ILE A 55 12.66 -11.56 1.84
CA ILE A 55 11.28 -11.73 2.31
C ILE A 55 10.58 -10.38 2.45
N GLN A 56 11.23 -9.40 3.10
CA GLN A 56 10.67 -8.05 3.21
C GLN A 56 10.40 -7.43 1.84
N THR A 57 11.33 -7.56 0.90
CA THR A 57 11.19 -7.05 -0.46
C THR A 57 9.97 -7.66 -1.16
N ILE A 58 9.77 -8.97 -1.05
CA ILE A 58 8.61 -9.65 -1.62
C ILE A 58 7.31 -9.13 -0.99
N LEU A 59 7.28 -8.98 0.33
CA LEU A 59 6.09 -8.49 1.05
C LEU A 59 5.79 -7.01 0.75
N TYR A 60 6.80 -6.16 0.64
CA TYR A 60 6.65 -4.77 0.22
C TYR A 60 6.09 -4.65 -1.19
N GLY A 61 6.61 -5.45 -2.13
CA GLY A 61 6.05 -5.50 -3.48
C GLY A 61 4.62 -6.04 -3.50
N GLY A 62 4.28 -6.95 -2.59
CA GLY A 62 2.92 -7.46 -2.45
C GLY A 62 1.89 -6.38 -2.09
N PHE A 63 2.24 -5.35 -1.31
CA PHE A 63 1.34 -4.20 -1.09
C PHE A 63 0.95 -3.51 -2.39
N GLY A 64 1.93 -3.32 -3.29
CA GLY A 64 1.69 -2.73 -4.60
C GLY A 64 0.76 -3.59 -5.46
N VAL A 65 0.99 -4.91 -5.47
CA VAL A 65 0.15 -5.88 -6.19
C VAL A 65 -1.27 -5.90 -5.65
N VAL A 66 -1.46 -6.00 -4.33
CA VAL A 66 -2.79 -6.00 -3.69
C VAL A 66 -3.50 -4.67 -3.95
N GLY A 67 -2.79 -3.56 -3.87
CA GLY A 67 -3.31 -2.23 -4.20
C GLY A 67 -3.81 -2.16 -5.65
N TYR A 68 -3.01 -2.65 -6.61
CA TYR A 68 -3.38 -2.66 -8.03
C TYR A 68 -4.59 -3.57 -8.32
N ILE A 69 -4.60 -4.80 -7.80
CA ILE A 69 -5.69 -5.76 -8.03
C ILE A 69 -7.01 -5.22 -7.45
N SER A 70 -6.96 -4.71 -6.22
CA SER A 70 -8.15 -4.16 -5.56
C SER A 70 -8.61 -2.82 -6.15
N ALA A 71 -7.73 -2.08 -6.83
CA ALA A 71 -8.12 -0.86 -7.55
C ALA A 71 -9.04 -1.15 -8.74
N TRP A 72 -9.06 -2.37 -9.27
CA TRP A 72 -9.94 -2.77 -10.39
C TRP A 72 -11.43 -2.51 -10.10
N PHE A 73 -11.84 -2.51 -8.82
CA PHE A 73 -13.22 -2.22 -8.44
C PHE A 73 -13.64 -0.77 -8.74
N TYR A 74 -12.70 0.18 -8.83
CA TYR A 74 -12.97 1.56 -9.24
C TYR A 74 -13.27 1.70 -10.74
N ASP A 75 -12.69 0.85 -11.58
CA ASP A 75 -12.90 0.89 -13.03
C ASP A 75 -14.24 0.29 -13.45
N SER A 76 -14.87 -0.48 -12.56
CA SER A 76 -16.16 -1.07 -12.84
C SER A 76 -17.27 -0.02 -12.67
N LYS A 77 -18.16 0.11 -13.67
CA LYS A 77 -19.40 0.90 -13.52
C LYS A 77 -20.39 0.29 -12.52
N LYS A 78 -20.07 -0.89 -11.98
CA LYS A 78 -20.95 -1.69 -11.13
C LYS A 78 -20.92 -1.24 -9.67
N TYR A 79 -19.79 -0.73 -9.20
CA TYR A 79 -19.60 -0.38 -7.79
C TYR A 79 -19.50 1.14 -7.59
N PRO A 80 -20.25 1.71 -6.64
CA PRO A 80 -20.04 3.10 -6.22
C PRO A 80 -18.63 3.29 -5.67
N ILE A 81 -18.10 4.51 -5.80
CA ILE A 81 -16.73 4.83 -5.35
C ILE A 81 -16.48 4.47 -3.88
N GLY A 82 -17.47 4.68 -3.00
CA GLY A 82 -17.35 4.33 -1.58
C GLY A 82 -17.22 2.83 -1.33
N VAL A 83 -17.95 2.00 -2.10
CA VAL A 83 -17.85 0.54 -1.99
C VAL A 83 -16.48 0.07 -2.49
N SER A 84 -16.00 0.60 -3.62
CA SER A 84 -14.67 0.28 -4.14
C SER A 84 -13.56 0.69 -3.16
N THR A 85 -13.71 1.83 -2.47
CA THR A 85 -12.80 2.25 -1.39
C THR A 85 -12.80 1.29 -0.22
N ILE A 86 -13.97 0.86 0.26
CA ILE A 86 -14.06 -0.09 1.38
C ILE A 86 -13.41 -1.42 0.99
N ILE A 87 -13.64 -1.91 -0.22
CA ILE A 87 -13.02 -3.15 -0.73
C ILE A 87 -11.50 -3.01 -0.77
N GLN A 88 -10.98 -1.94 -1.38
CA GLN A 88 -9.54 -1.72 -1.48
C GLN A 88 -8.89 -1.59 -0.10
N LEU A 89 -9.49 -0.80 0.80
CA LEU A 89 -9.01 -0.68 2.17
C LEU A 89 -9.02 -2.04 2.88
N SER A 90 -10.07 -2.83 2.72
CA SER A 90 -10.17 -4.16 3.35
C SER A 90 -9.10 -5.12 2.85
N CYS A 91 -8.86 -5.17 1.53
CA CYS A 91 -7.80 -5.98 0.95
C CYS A 91 -6.42 -5.58 1.48
N LEU A 92 -6.15 -4.27 1.53
CA LEU A 92 -4.88 -3.74 2.02
C LEU A 92 -4.70 -3.95 3.53
N LEU A 93 -5.75 -3.83 4.34
CA LEU A 93 -5.70 -4.11 5.77
C LEU A 93 -5.42 -5.59 6.06
N ILE A 94 -6.10 -6.50 5.35
CA ILE A 94 -5.84 -7.94 5.47
C ILE A 94 -4.38 -8.24 5.14
N TYR A 95 -3.86 -7.66 4.06
CA TYR A 95 -2.48 -7.85 3.65
C TYR A 95 -1.48 -7.20 4.61
N TYR A 96 -1.79 -6.02 5.14
CA TYR A 96 -1.02 -5.33 6.16
C TYR A 96 -0.91 -6.17 7.43
N SER A 97 -2.03 -6.69 7.93
CA SER A 97 -2.05 -7.54 9.11
C SER A 97 -1.25 -8.81 8.90
N PHE A 98 -1.45 -9.49 7.77
CA PHE A 98 -0.65 -10.67 7.41
C PHE A 98 0.85 -10.36 7.41
N THR A 99 1.26 -9.28 6.73
CA THR A 99 2.66 -8.88 6.61
C THR A 99 3.25 -8.48 7.97
N GLY A 100 2.52 -7.70 8.76
CA GLY A 100 2.99 -7.23 10.06
C GLY A 100 3.12 -8.35 11.09
N PHE A 101 2.20 -9.31 11.12
CA PHE A 101 2.36 -10.50 11.96
C PHE A 101 3.51 -11.39 11.47
N TYR A 102 3.64 -11.59 10.16
CA TYR A 102 4.71 -12.42 9.60
C TYR A 102 6.11 -11.83 9.85
N LEU A 103 6.24 -10.51 9.68
CA LEU A 103 7.47 -9.75 9.94
C LEU A 103 7.65 -9.37 11.42
N ARG A 104 6.74 -9.80 12.30
CA ARG A 104 6.78 -9.55 13.75
C ARG A 104 6.84 -8.06 14.13
N TRP A 105 6.12 -7.21 13.39
CA TRP A 105 5.96 -5.79 13.75
C TRP A 105 5.12 -5.60 15.03
N PHE A 106 4.22 -6.55 15.29
CA PHE A 106 3.37 -6.60 16.46
C PHE A 106 2.99 -8.05 16.76
N SER A 107 2.60 -8.33 18.01
CA SER A 107 2.14 -9.65 18.46
C SER A 107 0.67 -9.61 18.90
N LEU A 108 0.00 -10.76 18.87
CA LEU A 108 -1.38 -10.88 19.37
C LEU A 108 -1.45 -10.72 20.90
N GLU A 109 -0.36 -11.01 21.61
CA GLU A 109 -0.21 -10.76 23.05
C GLU A 109 -0.25 -9.26 23.37
N HIS A 110 0.14 -8.41 22.42
CA HIS A 110 0.11 -6.95 22.52
C HIS A 110 -0.91 -6.33 21.56
N ILE A 111 -2.18 -6.70 21.75
CA ILE A 111 -3.29 -6.26 20.88
C ILE A 111 -3.38 -4.74 20.71
N TYR A 112 -3.02 -3.96 21.73
CA TYR A 112 -3.01 -2.50 21.67
C TYR A 112 -2.02 -1.95 20.62
N ALA A 113 -0.83 -2.57 20.49
CA ALA A 113 0.16 -2.18 19.49
C ALA A 113 -0.31 -2.51 18.07
N TYR A 114 -0.99 -3.63 17.90
CA TYR A 114 -1.62 -3.99 16.63
C TYR A 114 -2.69 -2.96 16.24
N ILE A 115 -3.62 -2.66 17.14
CA ILE A 115 -4.72 -1.70 16.88
C ILE A 115 -4.18 -0.30 16.58
N SER A 116 -3.20 0.18 17.35
CA SER A 116 -2.62 1.51 17.10
C SER A 116 -1.94 1.58 15.73
N SER A 117 -1.23 0.52 15.34
CA SER A 117 -0.61 0.44 14.01
C SER A 117 -1.64 0.42 12.87
N LEU A 118 -2.77 -0.28 13.05
CA LEU A 118 -3.87 -0.29 12.09
C LEU A 118 -4.48 1.10 11.92
N LEU A 119 -4.69 1.83 13.02
CA LEU A 119 -5.24 3.19 12.97
C LEU A 119 -4.31 4.13 12.20
N ILE A 120 -2.99 4.04 12.42
CA ILE A 120 -2.00 4.80 11.67
C ILE A 120 -2.05 4.44 10.18
N TYR A 121 -2.14 3.14 9.85
CA TYR A 121 -2.25 2.68 8.47
C TYR A 121 -3.51 3.21 7.77
N ILE A 122 -4.67 3.15 8.45
CA ILE A 122 -5.94 3.69 7.95
C ILE A 122 -5.82 5.20 7.71
N LEU A 123 -5.20 5.94 8.63
CA LEU A 123 -4.99 7.38 8.47
C LEU A 123 -4.15 7.69 7.22
N ILE A 124 -3.03 6.99 7.04
CA ILE A 124 -2.18 7.13 5.85
C ILE A 124 -2.97 6.83 4.58
N PHE A 125 -3.76 5.74 4.58
CA PHE A 125 -4.61 5.39 3.45
C PHE A 125 -5.60 6.51 3.11
N ILE A 126 -6.28 7.08 4.12
CA ILE A 126 -7.25 8.17 3.92
C ILE A 126 -6.56 9.39 3.30
N VAL A 127 -5.37 9.77 3.79
CA VAL A 127 -4.61 10.92 3.26
C VAL A 127 -4.24 10.70 1.78
N ILE A 128 -3.72 9.52 1.45
CA ILE A 128 -3.38 9.16 0.06
C ILE A 128 -4.64 9.17 -0.81
N TRP A 129 -5.73 8.57 -0.33
CA TRP A 129 -6.99 8.48 -1.05
C TRP A 129 -7.59 9.86 -1.34
N ILE A 130 -7.65 10.76 -0.35
CA ILE A 130 -8.15 12.13 -0.52
C ILE A 130 -7.31 12.89 -1.55
N THR A 131 -5.99 12.70 -1.51
CA THR A 131 -5.06 13.35 -2.44
C THR A 131 -5.33 12.90 -3.87
N ILE A 132 -5.40 11.59 -4.11
CA ILE A 132 -5.68 11.02 -5.44
C ILE A 132 -7.08 11.44 -5.92
N TYR A 133 -8.10 11.33 -5.05
CA TYR A 133 -9.46 11.73 -5.38
C TYR A 133 -9.54 13.22 -5.79
N SER A 134 -8.84 14.09 -5.07
CA SER A 134 -8.82 15.53 -5.37
C SER A 134 -8.16 15.82 -6.72
N ILE A 135 -7.05 15.15 -7.02
CA ILE A 135 -6.35 15.28 -8.31
C ILE A 135 -7.26 14.86 -9.46
N GLU A 136 -7.88 13.69 -9.38
CA GLU A 136 -8.76 13.18 -10.44
C GLU A 136 -10.03 14.00 -10.59
N LYS A 137 -10.64 14.45 -9.48
CA LYS A 137 -11.80 15.35 -9.51
C LYS A 137 -11.47 16.67 -10.21
N ASN A 138 -10.30 17.26 -9.94
CA ASN A 138 -9.87 18.49 -10.58
C ASN A 138 -9.59 18.29 -12.08
N LYS A 139 -9.02 17.15 -12.46
CA LYS A 139 -8.79 16.80 -13.87
C LYS A 139 -10.10 16.69 -14.65
N ILE A 140 -11.11 16.02 -14.09
CA ILE A 140 -12.44 15.92 -14.71
C ILE A 140 -13.09 17.30 -14.86
N ARG A 141 -13.03 18.13 -13.81
CA ARG A 141 -13.54 19.51 -13.86
C ARG A 141 -12.88 20.34 -14.96
N ARG A 142 -11.55 20.24 -15.11
CA ARG A 142 -10.81 20.92 -16.16
C ARG A 142 -11.28 20.49 -17.55
N ILE A 143 -11.39 19.19 -17.79
CA ILE A 143 -11.87 18.64 -19.07
C ILE A 143 -13.31 19.10 -19.37
N ASN A 144 -14.19 19.13 -18.36
CA ASN A 144 -15.57 19.56 -18.55
C ASN A 144 -15.68 21.05 -18.90
N LYS A 145 -14.85 21.89 -18.27
CA LYS A 145 -14.77 23.32 -18.58
C LYS A 145 -14.25 23.56 -19.99
N GLU A 146 -13.14 22.92 -20.36
CA GLU A 146 -12.49 23.08 -21.67
C GLU A 146 -13.37 22.59 -22.82
N LYS A 147 -14.09 21.47 -22.63
CA LYS A 147 -14.80 20.79 -23.72
C LYS A 147 -16.28 21.14 -23.82
N PHE A 148 -16.92 21.49 -22.70
CA PHE A 148 -18.38 21.66 -22.64
C PHE A 148 -18.81 23.01 -22.07
N GLY A 149 -17.88 23.89 -21.68
CA GLY A 149 -18.21 25.23 -21.17
C GLY A 149 -19.03 25.23 -19.88
N LEU A 150 -19.10 24.10 -19.17
CA LEU A 150 -19.87 23.95 -17.95
C LEU A 150 -19.22 24.78 -16.83
N LYS A 151 -19.96 25.76 -16.29
CA LYS A 151 -19.62 26.43 -15.03
C LYS A 151 -20.20 25.61 -13.87
N ASP A 152 -19.45 25.63 -12.75
CA ASP A 152 -19.67 24.78 -11.57
C ASP A 152 -21.10 24.87 -10.99
#